data_AF-A0A2P4ZEH3-F1
#
_entry.id   AF-A0A2P4ZEH3-F1
#
_cell.length_a   1.000
_cell.length_b   1.000
_cell.length_c   1.000
_cell.angle_alpha   90.00
_cell.angle_beta   90.00
_cell.angle_gamma   90.00
#
_symmetry.space_group_name_H-M   'P 1'
#
loop_
_entity.id
_entity.type
_entity.pdbx_description
1 polymer ?
#
loop_
_entity_poly.entity_id
_entity_poly.type
_entity_poly.pdbx_seq_one_letter_code
_entity_poly.pdbx_strand_id
1 'polypeptide(L)'
;MLDEIFRLREQFTSRRLCTSADLITLGLRPRSDREFLPTNEPWILRNLTKKQFVRAEAVALKPEFIHGPDINVIGFGEVLLTRICWSSAPAVGIEDPTNICRGVWAGHRFDITTLARHQKETGDEDDWADVSEEIAEDIATIWRSNFGAD
;
A
#
# COMPACT_ATOMS: atom_id res chain seq x y z
N MET A 1 -25.91 19.34 -3.08
CA MET A 1 -26.00 17.98 -3.67
C MET A 1 -24.93 17.05 -3.10
N LEU A 2 -23.63 17.34 -3.23
CA LEU A 2 -22.56 16.49 -2.67
C LEU A 2 -22.60 16.40 -1.13
N ASP A 3 -22.88 17.51 -0.43
CA ASP A 3 -22.97 17.54 1.04
C ASP A 3 -24.16 16.75 1.61
N GLU A 4 -25.30 16.73 0.90
CA GLU A 4 -26.47 15.92 1.29
C GLU A 4 -26.19 14.43 1.11
N ILE A 5 -25.53 14.06 0.02
CA ILE A 5 -25.10 12.68 -0.24
C ILE A 5 -24.11 12.22 0.84
N PHE A 6 -23.23 13.11 1.30
CA PHE A 6 -22.29 12.84 2.39
C PHE A 6 -23.01 12.59 3.72
N ARG A 7 -23.93 13.47 4.11
CA ARG A 7 -24.70 13.36 5.37
C ARG A 7 -25.61 12.13 5.39
N LEU A 8 -26.28 11.83 4.28
CA LEU A 8 -27.12 10.64 4.15
C LEU A 8 -26.29 9.37 4.32
N ARG A 9 -25.10 9.30 3.71
CA ARG A 9 -24.20 8.14 3.84
C ARG A 9 -23.75 7.89 5.27
N GLU A 10 -23.27 8.91 6.00
CA GLU A 10 -22.85 8.73 7.40
C GLU A 10 -23.98 8.20 8.28
N GLN A 11 -25.20 8.65 8.02
CA GLN A 11 -26.38 8.20 8.74
C GLN A 11 -26.68 6.70 8.50
N PHE A 12 -26.41 6.19 7.29
CA PHE A 12 -26.65 4.80 6.94
C PHE A 12 -25.49 3.86 7.32
N THR A 13 -24.22 4.29 7.18
CA THR A 13 -23.06 3.49 7.63
C THR A 13 -22.95 3.38 9.15
N SER A 14 -23.45 4.35 9.91
CA SER A 14 -23.51 4.30 11.38
C SER A 14 -24.54 3.27 11.91
N ARG A 15 -25.53 2.89 11.09
CA ARG A 15 -26.52 1.87 11.46
C ARG A 15 -25.98 0.48 11.11
N ARG A 16 -25.79 -0.38 12.13
CA ARG A 16 -25.24 -1.76 12.07
C ARG A 16 -25.95 -2.75 11.12
N LEU A 17 -26.90 -2.31 10.30
CA LEU A 17 -27.70 -3.17 9.41
C LEU A 17 -27.64 -2.74 7.94
N CYS A 18 -26.86 -1.72 7.57
CA CYS A 18 -26.74 -1.31 6.17
C CYS A 18 -25.63 -2.11 5.47
N THR A 19 -26.03 -3.04 4.60
CA THR A 19 -25.12 -3.82 3.77
C THR A 19 -24.74 -3.04 2.50
N SER A 20 -23.67 -3.45 1.82
CA SER A 20 -23.26 -2.84 0.53
C SER A 20 -24.36 -2.90 -0.54
N ALA A 21 -25.27 -3.89 -0.46
CA ALA A 21 -26.43 -4.04 -1.35
C ALA A 21 -27.53 -3.00 -1.06
N ASP A 22 -27.73 -2.63 0.20
CA ASP A 22 -28.71 -1.62 0.60
C ASP A 22 -28.31 -0.23 0.08
N LEU A 23 -27.01 0.08 0.10
CA LEU A 23 -26.46 1.32 -0.46
C LEU A 23 -26.67 1.40 -1.98
N ILE A 24 -26.46 0.29 -2.71
CA ILE A 24 -26.69 0.21 -4.16
C ILE A 24 -28.16 0.51 -4.50
N THR A 25 -29.09 -0.07 -3.75
CA THR A 25 -30.54 0.11 -3.95
C THR A 25 -30.98 1.56 -3.78
N LEU A 26 -30.32 2.30 -2.89
CA LEU A 26 -30.54 3.73 -2.64
C LEU A 26 -29.84 4.65 -3.67
N GLY A 27 -29.25 4.10 -4.73
CA GLY A 27 -28.45 4.86 -5.71
C GLY A 27 -27.09 5.32 -5.17
N LEU A 28 -26.74 4.94 -3.95
CA LEU A 28 -25.46 5.20 -3.31
C LEU A 28 -24.52 4.05 -3.68
N ARG A 29 -23.94 4.06 -4.90
CA ARG A 29 -22.94 3.05 -5.31
C ARG A 29 -21.89 2.85 -4.18
N PRO A 30 -21.41 1.60 -3.95
CA PRO A 30 -20.30 1.37 -3.04
C PRO A 30 -19.20 2.30 -3.51
N ARG A 31 -18.62 3.10 -2.61
CA ARG A 31 -17.40 3.80 -2.97
C ARG A 31 -16.41 2.70 -3.29
N SER A 32 -16.09 2.52 -4.56
CA SER A 32 -14.71 2.21 -4.84
C SER A 32 -13.99 3.52 -4.59
N ASP A 33 -13.19 3.61 -3.53
CA ASP A 33 -12.33 4.79 -3.30
C ASP A 33 -11.47 5.10 -4.55
N ARG A 34 -11.38 4.13 -5.48
CA ARG A 34 -10.94 4.21 -6.88
C ARG A 34 -11.48 5.39 -7.70
N GLU A 35 -12.68 5.93 -7.42
CA GLU A 35 -13.23 7.06 -8.20
C GLU A 35 -12.62 8.42 -7.81
N PHE A 36 -11.96 8.51 -6.66
CA PHE A 36 -11.47 9.79 -6.11
C PHE A 36 -9.95 9.88 -6.03
N LEU A 37 -9.23 8.81 -6.36
CA LEU A 37 -7.77 8.76 -6.33
C LEU A 37 -7.22 8.75 -7.75
N PRO A 38 -6.18 9.54 -8.06
CA PRO A 38 -5.59 9.56 -9.39
C PRO A 38 -4.97 8.20 -9.73
N THR A 39 -5.47 7.56 -10.79
CA THR A 39 -4.95 6.25 -11.25
C THR A 39 -3.70 6.37 -12.13
N ASN A 40 -3.46 7.56 -12.69
CA ASN A 40 -2.40 7.80 -13.68
C ASN A 40 -1.21 8.58 -13.11
N GLU A 41 -1.13 8.72 -11.79
CA GLU A 41 0.00 9.36 -11.10
C GLU A 41 0.91 8.30 -10.49
N PRO A 42 2.22 8.57 -10.36
CA PRO A 42 3.13 7.73 -9.58
C PRO A 42 2.75 7.72 -8.10
N TRP A 43 2.61 6.53 -7.52
CA TRP A 43 2.30 6.33 -6.11
C TRP A 43 3.51 5.84 -5.33
N ILE A 44 3.59 6.25 -4.07
CA ILE A 44 4.64 5.83 -3.15
C ILE A 44 4.07 5.40 -1.79
N LEU A 45 4.71 4.41 -1.17
CA LEU A 45 4.58 4.10 0.25
C LEU A 45 5.69 4.83 1.00
N ARG A 46 5.35 5.66 1.99
CA ARG A 46 6.33 6.36 2.83
C ARG A 46 6.42 5.72 4.20
N ASN A 47 7.64 5.45 4.64
CA ASN A 47 7.96 5.24 6.05
C ASN A 47 8.29 6.58 6.70
N LEU A 48 7.32 7.13 7.43
CA LEU A 48 7.43 8.44 8.09
C LEU A 48 8.43 8.42 9.26
N THR A 49 8.68 7.25 9.87
CA THR A 49 9.62 7.12 11.00
C THR A 49 11.06 7.23 10.53
N LYS A 50 11.39 6.64 9.38
CA LYS A 50 12.75 6.61 8.83
C LYS A 50 13.01 7.62 7.71
N LYS A 51 11.99 8.35 7.26
CA LYS A 51 12.03 9.15 6.02
C LYS A 51 12.52 8.31 4.84
N GLN A 52 11.84 7.19 4.59
CA GLN A 52 12.11 6.33 3.44
C GLN A 52 10.87 6.22 2.58
N PHE A 53 11.00 6.07 1.26
CA PHE A 53 9.85 5.77 0.41
C PHE A 53 10.13 4.65 -0.59
N VAL A 54 9.05 4.04 -1.06
CA VAL A 54 9.04 2.97 -2.06
C VAL A 54 8.07 3.35 -3.16
N ARG A 55 8.53 3.27 -4.41
CA ARG A 55 7.76 3.56 -5.62
C ARG A 55 6.96 2.34 -6.07
N ALA A 56 5.70 2.54 -6.46
CA ALA A 56 4.85 1.50 -7.01
C ALA A 56 5.49 0.81 -8.22
N GLU A 57 6.15 1.58 -9.09
CA GLU A 57 6.75 1.13 -10.35
C GLU A 57 7.94 0.18 -10.16
N ALA A 58 8.60 0.24 -9.01
CA ALA A 58 9.73 -0.64 -8.71
C ALA A 58 9.29 -2.00 -8.14
N VAL A 59 8.08 -2.06 -7.57
CA VAL A 59 7.58 -3.25 -6.88
C VAL A 59 6.59 -4.02 -7.75
N ALA A 60 5.79 -3.30 -8.54
CA ALA A 60 4.81 -3.92 -9.41
C ALA A 60 5.51 -4.81 -10.44
N LEU A 61 4.99 -6.02 -10.63
CA LEU A 61 5.52 -6.96 -11.63
C LEU A 61 5.50 -6.38 -13.05
N LYS A 62 4.49 -5.57 -13.35
CA LYS A 62 4.35 -4.86 -14.62
C LYS A 62 3.64 -3.51 -14.41
N PRO A 63 3.92 -2.49 -15.24
CA PRO A 63 3.27 -1.19 -15.15
C PRO A 63 1.74 -1.26 -15.26
N GLU A 64 1.20 -2.22 -16.03
CA GLU A 64 -0.26 -2.34 -16.24
C GLU A 64 -1.01 -2.81 -15.00
N PHE A 65 -0.30 -3.30 -13.97
CA PHE A 65 -0.90 -3.74 -12.70
C PHE A 65 -1.04 -2.60 -11.69
N ILE A 66 -0.57 -1.39 -12.02
CA ILE A 66 -0.66 -0.22 -11.15
C ILE A 66 -1.98 0.52 -11.44
N HIS A 67 -2.86 0.59 -10.44
CA HIS A 67 -4.15 1.27 -10.52
C HIS A 67 -4.28 2.31 -9.41
N GLY A 68 -3.38 3.29 -9.46
CA GLY A 68 -3.19 4.22 -8.36
C GLY A 68 -2.49 3.55 -7.16
N PRO A 69 -3.01 3.65 -5.93
CA PRO A 69 -2.43 2.99 -4.76
C PRO A 69 -2.78 1.49 -4.66
N ASP A 70 -3.72 1.01 -5.48
CA ASP A 70 -4.11 -0.40 -5.58
C ASP A 70 -3.26 -1.05 -6.68
N ILE A 71 -2.34 -1.95 -6.30
CA ILE A 71 -1.41 -2.62 -7.22
C ILE A 71 -1.75 -4.11 -7.22
N ASN A 72 -2.04 -4.67 -8.39
CA ASN A 72 -2.40 -6.09 -8.49
C ASN A 72 -1.18 -7.00 -8.26
N VAL A 73 -1.42 -8.16 -7.67
CA VAL A 73 -0.46 -9.26 -7.43
C VAL A 73 0.61 -8.94 -6.39
N ILE A 74 1.46 -7.93 -6.62
CA ILE A 74 2.52 -7.50 -5.68
C ILE A 74 2.50 -5.98 -5.60
N GLY A 75 2.23 -5.46 -4.40
CA GLY A 75 2.13 -4.03 -4.14
C GLY A 75 2.69 -3.61 -2.78
N PHE A 76 2.18 -2.50 -2.26
CA PHE A 76 2.64 -1.95 -0.98
C PHE A 76 2.34 -2.86 0.22
N GLY A 77 1.35 -3.75 0.12
CA GLY A 77 1.06 -4.74 1.15
C GLY A 77 2.22 -5.72 1.34
N GLU A 78 2.72 -6.28 0.24
CA GLU A 78 3.87 -7.19 0.24
C GLU A 78 5.14 -6.48 0.73
N VAL A 79 5.35 -5.21 0.33
CA VAL A 79 6.44 -4.37 0.86
C VAL A 79 6.38 -4.25 2.38
N LEU A 80 5.19 -4.02 2.94
CA LEU A 80 5.04 -3.94 4.38
C LEU A 80 5.32 -5.30 5.03
N LEU A 81 4.74 -6.39 4.50
CA LEU A 81 4.90 -7.72 5.08
C LEU A 81 6.37 -8.17 5.15
N THR A 82 7.22 -7.78 4.20
CA THR A 82 8.66 -8.10 4.25
C THR A 82 9.43 -7.33 5.32
N ARG A 83 8.93 -6.18 5.80
CA ARG A 83 9.69 -5.26 6.67
C ARG A 83 9.06 -4.97 8.03
N ILE A 84 7.77 -5.22 8.24
CA ILE A 84 7.08 -4.90 9.52
C ILE A 84 6.95 -6.09 10.47
N CYS A 85 7.10 -7.31 9.97
CA CYS A 85 6.89 -8.51 10.78
C CYS A 85 7.91 -8.57 11.94
N TRP A 86 7.43 -8.98 13.11
CA TRP A 86 8.29 -9.16 14.29
C TRP A 86 7.93 -10.44 15.04
N SER A 87 8.90 -11.33 15.15
CA SER A 87 8.81 -12.58 15.91
C SER A 87 10.19 -12.98 16.42
N SER A 88 10.22 -13.63 17.59
CA SER A 88 11.45 -14.26 18.09
C SER A 88 11.75 -15.59 17.40
N ALA A 89 10.73 -16.24 16.85
CA ALA A 89 10.84 -17.46 16.06
C ALA A 89 10.94 -17.11 14.55
N PRO A 90 11.62 -17.95 13.75
CA PRO A 90 11.66 -17.78 12.30
C PRO A 90 10.26 -17.94 11.69
N ALA A 91 10.11 -17.47 10.45
CA ALA A 91 8.87 -17.65 9.70
C ALA A 91 8.59 -19.15 9.48
N VAL A 92 7.32 -19.55 9.59
CA VAL A 92 6.89 -20.94 9.39
C VAL A 92 6.07 -21.01 8.11
N GLY A 93 6.40 -21.96 7.24
CA GLY A 93 5.68 -22.17 5.97
C GLY A 93 6.11 -21.28 4.81
N ILE A 94 7.18 -20.49 5.00
CA ILE A 94 7.83 -19.71 3.96
C ILE A 94 9.35 -19.85 4.12
N GLU A 95 10.06 -20.08 3.02
CA GLU A 95 11.51 -19.97 2.99
C GLU A 95 11.87 -18.48 2.99
N ASP A 96 12.52 -18.04 4.07
CA ASP A 96 12.75 -16.63 4.37
C ASP A 96 14.25 -16.34 4.48
N PRO A 97 14.95 -16.15 3.35
CA PRO A 97 16.38 -15.80 3.36
C PRO A 97 16.63 -14.35 3.82
N THR A 98 15.61 -13.49 3.86
CA THR A 98 15.73 -12.06 4.20
C THR A 98 15.38 -11.76 5.67
N ASN A 99 14.93 -12.77 6.42
CA ASN A 99 14.57 -12.69 7.84
C ASN A 99 13.45 -11.68 8.12
N ILE A 100 12.32 -11.82 7.41
CA ILE A 100 11.11 -10.97 7.57
C ILE A 100 10.64 -10.89 9.01
N CYS A 101 10.86 -11.94 9.83
CA CYS A 101 10.47 -11.97 11.24
C CYS A 101 11.26 -11.01 12.14
N ARG A 102 12.33 -10.38 11.65
CA ARG A 102 13.06 -9.31 12.36
C ARG A 102 13.02 -8.01 11.57
N GLY A 103 11.82 -7.67 11.11
CA GLY A 103 11.54 -6.54 10.25
C GLY A 103 12.07 -5.22 10.80
N VAL A 104 12.90 -4.54 9.99
CA VAL A 104 13.54 -3.25 10.32
C VAL A 104 12.54 -2.07 10.42
N TRP A 105 11.28 -2.30 10.07
CA TRP A 105 10.19 -1.33 10.15
C TRP A 105 9.09 -1.74 11.15
N ALA A 106 9.32 -2.74 11.99
CA ALA A 106 8.37 -3.13 13.03
C ALA A 106 8.03 -1.92 13.93
N GLY A 107 6.74 -1.58 14.04
CA GLY A 107 6.24 -0.45 14.83
C GLY A 107 6.41 0.94 14.19
N HIS A 108 6.84 1.03 12.93
CA HIS A 108 6.96 2.31 12.23
C HIS A 108 5.60 2.86 11.77
N ARG A 109 5.59 4.15 11.40
CA ARG A 109 4.40 4.84 10.85
C ARG A 109 4.52 4.99 9.34
N PHE A 110 3.41 4.77 8.65
CA PHE A 110 3.36 4.78 7.19
C PHE A 110 2.18 5.58 6.67
N ASP A 111 2.33 6.09 5.45
CA ASP A 111 1.22 6.50 4.60
C ASP A 111 1.49 6.16 3.13
N ILE A 112 0.45 6.28 2.31
CA ILE A 112 0.52 6.12 0.86
C ILE A 112 0.08 7.45 0.25
N THR A 113 0.87 7.97 -0.69
CA THR A 113 0.64 9.26 -1.32
C THR A 113 1.18 9.26 -2.76
N THR A 114 0.90 10.31 -3.53
CA THR A 114 1.50 10.48 -4.86
C THR A 114 2.89 11.08 -4.75
N LEU A 115 3.79 10.71 -5.67
CA LEU A 115 5.15 11.25 -5.71
C LEU A 115 5.16 12.77 -5.85
N ALA A 116 4.25 13.32 -6.67
CA ALA A 116 4.10 14.76 -6.86
C ALA A 116 3.73 15.47 -5.55
N ARG A 117 2.82 14.89 -4.77
CA ARG A 117 2.46 15.43 -3.45
C ARG A 117 3.63 15.35 -2.48
N HIS A 118 4.37 14.25 -2.47
CA HIS A 118 5.57 14.10 -1.65
C HIS A 118 6.60 15.20 -1.96
N GLN A 119 6.97 15.37 -3.23
CA GLN A 119 7.91 16.40 -3.66
C GLN A 119 7.47 17.81 -3.27
N LYS A 120 6.17 18.11 -3.35
CA LYS A 120 5.61 19.39 -2.91
C LYS A 120 5.69 19.58 -1.38
N GLU A 121 5.48 18.51 -0.61
CA GLU A 121 5.50 18.55 0.87
C GLU A 121 6.93 18.65 1.43
N THR A 122 7.90 18.03 0.76
CA THR A 122 9.27 17.90 1.26
C THR A 122 10.26 18.88 0.63
N GLY A 123 9.95 19.41 -0.56
CA GLY A 123 10.87 20.30 -1.30
C GLY A 123 12.16 19.58 -1.74
N ASP A 124 13.17 20.37 -2.12
CA ASP A 124 14.47 19.88 -2.62
C ASP A 124 15.48 19.54 -1.49
N GLU A 125 15.14 19.81 -0.22
CA GLU A 125 16.07 19.76 0.92
C GLU A 125 15.87 18.57 1.86
N ASP A 126 14.91 17.68 1.62
CA ASP A 126 14.54 16.66 2.62
C ASP A 126 15.26 15.32 2.38
N ASP A 127 15.86 14.79 3.46
CA ASP A 127 16.67 13.56 3.52
C ASP A 127 15.83 12.27 3.35
N TRP A 128 14.91 12.23 2.39
CA TRP A 128 14.15 11.01 2.11
C TRP A 128 14.96 10.06 1.24
N ALA A 129 15.15 8.85 1.74
CA ALA A 129 15.82 7.80 0.98
C ALA A 129 14.80 7.00 0.16
N ASP A 130 15.05 6.91 -1.15
CA ASP A 130 14.38 5.95 -2.01
C ASP A 130 14.99 4.57 -1.79
N VAL A 131 14.21 3.66 -1.19
CA VAL A 131 14.62 2.28 -0.88
C VAL A 131 13.91 1.26 -1.78
N SER A 132 13.40 1.72 -2.93
CA SER A 132 12.59 0.90 -3.83
C SER A 132 13.32 -0.34 -4.35
N GLU A 133 14.58 -0.17 -4.79
CA GLU A 133 15.37 -1.27 -5.35
C GLU A 133 15.69 -2.35 -4.31
N GLU A 134 16.16 -1.93 -3.12
CA GLU A 134 16.48 -2.84 -2.01
C GLU A 134 15.27 -3.71 -1.64
N ILE A 135 14.08 -3.13 -1.63
CA ILE A 135 12.84 -3.83 -1.28
C ILE A 135 12.37 -4.72 -2.42
N ALA A 136 12.49 -4.28 -3.67
CA ALA A 136 12.17 -5.12 -4.82
C ALA A 136 13.07 -6.37 -4.87
N GLU A 137 14.36 -6.22 -4.56
CA GLU A 137 15.31 -7.33 -4.45
C GLU A 137 14.93 -8.32 -3.34
N ASP A 138 14.54 -7.84 -2.16
CA ASP A 138 14.09 -8.69 -1.05
C ASP A 138 12.84 -9.49 -1.42
N ILE A 139 11.85 -8.82 -2.01
CA ILE A 139 10.62 -9.47 -2.49
C ILE A 139 11.00 -10.54 -3.51
N ALA A 140 11.77 -10.19 -4.54
CA ALA A 140 12.19 -11.13 -5.57
C ALA A 140 12.95 -12.34 -4.99
N THR A 141 13.74 -12.13 -3.94
CA THR A 141 14.50 -13.20 -3.27
C THR A 141 13.57 -14.15 -2.52
N ILE A 142 12.63 -13.64 -1.72
CA ILE A 142 11.63 -14.47 -1.02
C ILE A 142 10.81 -15.28 -2.05
N TRP A 143 10.33 -14.63 -3.10
CA TRP A 143 9.52 -15.31 -4.12
C TRP A 143 10.30 -16.41 -4.83
N ARG A 144 11.55 -16.15 -5.23
CA ARG A 144 12.43 -17.15 -5.86
C ARG A 144 12.69 -18.35 -4.95
N SER A 145 12.90 -18.14 -3.66
CA SER A 145 13.10 -19.24 -2.70
C SER A 145 11.87 -20.13 -2.55
N ASN A 146 10.66 -19.57 -2.62
CA ASN A 146 9.44 -20.33 -2.36
C ASN A 146 8.82 -20.97 -3.61
N PHE A 147 9.03 -20.37 -4.78
CA PHE A 147 8.36 -20.78 -6.02
C PHE A 147 9.33 -21.16 -7.15
N GLY A 148 10.64 -20.99 -6.95
CA GLY A 148 11.67 -21.21 -7.96
C GLY A 148 11.97 -19.96 -8.80
N ALA A 149 13.00 -20.06 -9.64
CA ALA A 149 13.23 -19.11 -10.71
C ALA A 149 12.39 -19.49 -11.93
N ASP A 150 11.95 -18.50 -12.70
CA ASP A 150 11.31 -18.69 -14.01
C ASP A 150 12.19 -19.52 -14.97
#